data_AF-A0A923CSP8-F1
#
_entry.id   AF-A0A923CSP8-F1
#
_cell.length_a   1.000
_cell.length_b   1.000
_cell.length_c   1.000
_cell.angle_alpha   90.00
_cell.angle_beta   90.00
_cell.angle_gamma   90.00
#
_symmetry.space_group_name_H-M   'P 1'
#
loop_
_entity.id
_entity.type
_entity.pdbx_description
1 polymer ?
#
loop_
_entity_poly.entity_id
_entity_poly.type
_entity_poly.pdbx_seq_one_letter_code
_entity_poly.pdbx_strand_id
1 'polypeptide(L)'
;MVLTSLFNRIAANYLKHFSEPIQNRQSRGFNTGGFSVDANMINTFLKATLEIIHDVAHLSYKVQKIYRKNDEKGRGDVTGIIGLKGSGKGTVAVTFDQGTILYIVSKILDMDTKDIGEDIVIDTVGELANMITGRAVRILAEKGFDLVLTVPKVVHGPDHKVVHQASGPIIAIPYSSEQGNFTVEFSFNPDMKPELPQPDTKQTNIKPETDTPNHLSETSTTPSINKPSESKDSGNKVPANWGISELT
;
A
#
# COMPACT_ATOMS: atom_id res chain seq x y z
N MET A 1 -16.58 -7.00 21.28
CA MET A 1 -17.57 -7.14 20.16
C MET A 1 -17.84 -5.81 19.44
N VAL A 2 -17.99 -4.67 20.16
CA VAL A 2 -18.22 -3.35 19.54
C VAL A 2 -16.96 -2.80 18.83
N LEU A 3 -15.79 -2.89 19.46
CA LEU A 3 -14.49 -2.46 18.90
C LEU A 3 -14.18 -3.17 17.58
N THR A 4 -14.14 -4.51 17.59
CA THR A 4 -13.88 -5.31 16.40
C THR A 4 -14.88 -5.02 15.28
N SER A 5 -16.16 -4.76 15.61
CA SER A 5 -17.17 -4.37 14.61
C SER A 5 -16.93 -2.98 14.03
N LEU A 6 -16.57 -2.00 14.87
CA LEU A 6 -16.21 -0.64 14.44
C LEU A 6 -14.98 -0.67 13.52
N PHE A 7 -13.92 -1.37 13.95
CA PHE A 7 -12.70 -1.56 13.18
C PHE A 7 -12.94 -2.30 11.87
N ASN A 8 -13.73 -3.38 11.87
CA ASN A 8 -14.12 -4.08 10.65
C ASN A 8 -14.96 -3.20 9.72
N ARG A 9 -15.85 -2.37 10.25
CA ARG A 9 -16.67 -1.43 9.45
C ARG A 9 -15.81 -0.34 8.81
N ILE A 10 -14.86 0.21 9.55
CA ILE A 10 -13.91 1.20 9.03
C ILE A 10 -13.01 0.55 7.97
N ALA A 11 -12.45 -0.63 8.25
CA ALA A 11 -11.68 -1.42 7.30
C ALA A 11 -12.47 -1.72 6.01
N ALA A 12 -13.76 -2.08 6.13
CA ALA A 12 -14.64 -2.31 4.99
C ALA A 12 -14.96 -1.03 4.20
N ASN A 13 -15.10 0.12 4.85
CA ASN A 13 -15.27 1.40 4.16
C ASN A 13 -14.02 1.80 3.36
N TYR A 14 -12.82 1.48 3.86
CA TYR A 14 -11.62 1.62 3.05
C TYR A 14 -11.61 0.73 1.82
N LEU A 15 -12.13 -0.50 1.91
CA LEU A 15 -12.24 -1.38 0.75
C LEU A 15 -13.18 -0.84 -0.34
N LYS A 16 -14.21 -0.08 0.04
CA LYS A 16 -15.22 0.47 -0.90
C LYS A 16 -14.79 1.76 -1.61
N HIS A 17 -13.97 2.61 -1.00
CA HIS A 17 -13.55 3.89 -1.58
C HIS A 17 -12.21 3.85 -2.36
N PHE A 18 -11.65 2.66 -2.60
CA PHE A 18 -10.27 2.48 -3.10
C PHE A 18 -10.13 2.24 -4.61
N SER A 19 -11.20 2.36 -5.40
CA SER A 19 -11.11 2.16 -6.86
C SER A 19 -10.51 3.35 -7.62
N GLU A 20 -10.17 4.45 -6.93
CA GLU A 20 -9.60 5.65 -7.55
C GLU A 20 -8.06 5.62 -7.52
N PRO A 21 -7.37 5.72 -8.67
CA PRO A 21 -5.93 5.64 -8.74
C PRO A 21 -5.26 6.89 -8.12
N ILE A 22 -4.32 6.66 -7.20
CA ILE A 22 -3.52 7.74 -6.60
C ILE A 22 -2.42 8.15 -7.59
N GLN A 23 -2.57 9.34 -8.17
CA GLN A 23 -1.61 9.93 -9.12
C GLN A 23 -0.19 9.98 -8.54
N ASN A 24 0.74 9.40 -9.30
CA ASN A 24 2.14 9.14 -8.97
C ASN A 24 2.92 10.46 -8.71
N ARG A 25 3.36 10.71 -7.46
CA ARG A 25 4.35 11.76 -7.15
C ARG A 25 5.70 11.11 -6.89
N GLN A 26 6.59 11.22 -7.87
CA GLN A 26 8.00 10.87 -7.76
C GLN A 26 8.63 11.65 -6.59
N SER A 27 9.15 10.95 -5.58
CA SER A 27 9.87 11.58 -4.45
C SER A 27 11.32 11.11 -4.44
N ARG A 28 12.24 12.09 -4.43
CA ARG A 28 13.69 11.88 -4.34
C ARG A 28 14.03 11.13 -3.04
N GLY A 29 14.93 10.15 -3.13
CA GLY A 29 15.39 9.36 -1.99
C GLY A 29 15.93 10.21 -0.84
N PHE A 30 15.55 9.87 0.39
CA PHE A 30 16.14 10.46 1.60
C PHE A 30 17.51 9.84 1.85
N ASN A 31 18.56 10.64 1.79
CA ASN A 31 19.92 10.19 2.07
C ASN A 31 20.28 10.54 3.52
N THR A 32 20.17 9.56 4.42
CA THR A 32 20.62 9.66 5.81
C THR A 32 21.75 8.68 6.04
N GLY A 33 23.00 9.15 5.98
CA GLY A 33 24.17 8.47 6.56
C GLY A 33 24.35 6.99 6.19
N GLY A 34 24.46 6.66 4.90
CA GLY A 34 25.08 5.40 4.44
C GLY A 34 24.17 4.18 4.30
N PHE A 35 22.84 4.30 4.43
CA PHE A 35 21.90 3.19 4.20
C PHE A 35 20.78 3.61 3.24
N SER A 36 20.55 2.83 2.18
CA SER A 36 19.43 3.05 1.27
C SER A 36 18.21 2.25 1.73
N VAL A 37 17.44 2.79 2.68
CA VAL A 37 16.04 2.37 2.83
C VAL A 37 15.25 3.09 1.75
N ASP A 38 14.41 2.36 1.04
CA ASP A 38 13.58 2.96 0.00
C ASP A 38 12.69 4.04 0.61
N ALA A 39 12.89 5.29 0.17
CA ALA A 39 12.08 6.43 0.56
C ALA A 39 10.59 6.17 0.31
N ASN A 40 10.27 5.36 -0.71
CA ASN A 40 8.91 4.94 -0.97
C ASN A 40 8.30 4.13 0.18
N MET A 41 9.09 3.31 0.87
CA MET A 41 8.60 2.51 2.01
C MET A 41 8.38 3.39 3.23
N ILE A 42 9.32 4.30 3.53
CA ILE A 42 9.15 5.31 4.58
C ILE A 42 7.87 6.13 4.32
N ASN A 43 7.71 6.64 3.11
CA ASN A 43 6.54 7.43 2.72
C ASN A 43 5.24 6.63 2.81
N THR A 44 5.28 5.33 2.48
CA THR A 44 4.13 4.45 2.64
C THR A 44 3.69 4.37 4.11
N PHE A 45 4.61 4.12 5.04
CA PHE A 45 4.27 4.06 6.47
C PHE A 45 3.83 5.42 7.03
N LEU A 46 4.49 6.51 6.64
CA LEU A 46 4.08 7.87 7.00
C LEU A 46 2.62 8.14 6.64
N LYS A 47 2.27 7.86 5.37
CA LYS A 47 0.94 8.09 4.85
C LYS A 47 -0.10 7.20 5.55
N ALA A 48 0.18 5.89 5.62
CA ALA A 48 -0.72 4.93 6.24
C ALA A 48 -1.04 5.29 7.69
N THR A 49 -0.02 5.63 8.48
CA THR A 49 -0.21 6.00 9.89
C THR A 49 -1.07 7.25 10.06
N LEU A 50 -0.76 8.33 9.33
CA LEU A 50 -1.50 9.59 9.45
C LEU A 50 -2.96 9.44 8.99
N GLU A 51 -3.22 8.72 7.89
CA GLU A 51 -4.57 8.45 7.41
C GLU A 51 -5.38 7.65 8.43
N ILE A 52 -4.83 6.54 8.95
CA ILE A 52 -5.57 5.71 9.92
C ILE A 52 -5.88 6.51 11.20
N ILE A 53 -4.90 7.20 11.79
CA ILE A 53 -5.13 7.95 13.03
C ILE A 53 -6.16 9.07 12.82
N HIS A 54 -6.10 9.78 11.70
CA HIS A 54 -7.08 10.81 11.36
C HIS A 54 -8.49 10.21 11.20
N ASP A 55 -8.62 9.09 10.51
CA ASP A 55 -9.94 8.56 10.15
C ASP A 55 -10.62 7.85 11.32
N VAL A 56 -9.87 7.20 12.22
CA VAL A 56 -10.45 6.47 13.36
C VAL A 56 -10.63 7.33 14.61
N ALA A 57 -9.74 8.28 14.84
CA ALA A 57 -9.70 9.07 16.08
C ALA A 57 -9.93 10.56 15.84
N HIS A 58 -9.99 11.02 14.59
CA HIS A 58 -10.09 12.44 14.24
C HIS A 58 -8.95 13.28 14.81
N LEU A 59 -7.76 12.69 14.91
CA LEU A 59 -6.57 13.33 15.46
C LEU A 59 -5.53 13.62 14.38
N SER A 60 -4.79 14.70 14.59
CA SER A 60 -3.68 15.11 13.73
C SER A 60 -2.37 15.06 14.50
N TYR A 61 -1.38 14.39 13.93
CA TYR A 61 -0.03 14.29 14.52
C TYR A 61 1.02 14.85 13.56
N LYS A 62 2.07 15.44 14.13
CA LYS A 62 3.23 15.93 13.39
C LYS A 62 4.33 14.87 13.39
N VAL A 63 4.79 14.54 12.20
CA VAL A 63 5.97 13.67 12.00
C VAL A 63 7.20 14.38 12.56
N GLN A 64 7.94 13.67 13.40
CA GLN A 64 9.20 14.12 13.97
C GLN A 64 10.38 13.60 13.14
N LYS A 65 11.61 13.92 13.57
CA LYS A 65 12.82 13.48 12.89
C LYS A 65 12.90 11.94 12.85
N ILE A 66 12.81 11.40 11.65
CA ILE A 66 12.99 9.97 11.35
C ILE A 66 14.44 9.58 11.61
N TYR A 67 14.66 8.42 12.22
CA TYR A 67 15.99 7.92 12.51
C TYR A 67 16.09 6.41 12.38
N ARG A 68 17.31 5.91 12.23
CA ARG A 68 17.62 4.49 12.35
C ARG A 68 17.77 4.11 13.81
N LYS A 69 16.99 3.15 14.27
CA LYS A 69 17.08 2.60 15.62
C LYS A 69 18.06 1.44 15.64
N ASN A 70 18.91 1.39 16.67
CA ASN A 70 19.94 0.35 16.86
C ASN A 70 19.85 -0.33 18.23
N ASP A 71 18.80 -0.04 19.01
CA ASP A 71 18.50 -0.67 20.29
C ASP A 71 17.17 -1.43 20.21
N GLU A 72 16.84 -2.18 21.25
CA GLU A 72 15.57 -2.91 21.37
C GLU A 72 14.55 -2.18 22.24
N LYS A 73 14.79 -0.92 22.62
CA LYS A 73 13.94 -0.22 23.61
C LYS A 73 12.59 0.14 23.00
N GLY A 74 11.48 -0.36 23.57
CA GLY A 74 10.16 0.21 23.33
C GLY A 74 10.11 1.60 23.92
N ARG A 75 10.03 2.63 23.08
CA ARG A 75 9.95 4.02 23.54
C ARG A 75 8.48 4.37 23.80
N GLY A 76 7.95 3.86 24.90
CA GLY A 76 6.58 4.02 25.36
C GLY A 76 6.15 2.85 26.24
N ASP A 77 4.85 2.75 26.52
CA ASP A 77 4.30 1.86 27.54
C ASP A 77 3.55 0.65 26.94
N VAL A 78 3.01 0.81 25.73
CA VAL A 78 2.24 -0.24 25.04
C VAL A 78 2.63 -0.29 23.56
N THR A 79 2.92 -1.48 23.05
CA THR A 79 3.31 -1.71 21.65
C THR A 79 2.47 -2.80 21.00
N GLY A 80 1.89 -2.49 19.83
CA GLY A 80 1.32 -3.47 18.91
C GLY A 80 2.33 -3.87 17.84
N ILE A 81 2.54 -5.16 17.63
CA ILE A 81 3.55 -5.73 16.74
C ILE A 81 2.87 -6.61 15.69
N ILE A 82 3.18 -6.36 14.41
CA ILE A 82 2.73 -7.14 13.26
C ILE A 82 3.95 -7.66 12.50
N GLY A 83 3.99 -8.96 12.25
CA GLY A 83 4.96 -9.57 11.34
C GLY A 83 4.53 -9.45 9.89
N LEU A 84 5.50 -9.30 8.99
CA LEU A 84 5.32 -9.32 7.54
C LEU A 84 6.02 -10.56 6.95
N LYS A 85 5.33 -11.26 6.06
CA LYS A 85 5.84 -12.43 5.33
C LYS A 85 5.48 -12.33 3.84
N GLY A 86 6.20 -13.03 2.96
CA GLY A 86 5.91 -13.05 1.51
C GLY A 86 7.15 -12.68 0.71
N SER A 87 7.11 -11.56 0.00
CA SER A 87 8.20 -10.97 -0.80
C SER A 87 9.42 -10.51 0.04
N GLY A 88 9.50 -10.95 1.28
CA GLY A 88 10.45 -10.57 2.30
C GLY A 88 9.93 -10.88 3.69
N LYS A 89 10.79 -10.64 4.67
CA LYS A 89 10.47 -10.73 6.10
C LYS A 89 10.58 -9.36 6.73
N GLY A 90 9.58 -9.01 7.51
CA GLY A 90 9.56 -7.74 8.22
C GLY A 90 8.80 -7.77 9.53
N THR A 91 8.90 -6.66 10.23
CA THR A 91 8.15 -6.40 11.45
C THR A 91 7.77 -4.93 11.44
N VAL A 92 6.53 -4.65 11.86
CA VAL A 92 6.02 -3.32 12.14
C VAL A 92 5.66 -3.29 13.60
N ALA A 93 6.10 -2.26 14.32
CA ALA A 93 5.75 -2.03 15.71
C ALA A 93 5.20 -0.62 15.86
N VAL A 94 4.09 -0.47 16.58
CA VAL A 94 3.47 0.82 16.90
C VAL A 94 3.45 0.95 18.42
N THR A 95 4.28 1.86 18.93
CA THR A 95 4.50 2.07 20.36
C THR A 95 3.89 3.38 20.80
N PHE A 96 3.09 3.36 21.86
CA PHE A 96 2.43 4.53 22.43
C PHE A 96 2.87 4.74 23.88
N ASP A 97 2.99 5.99 24.30
CA ASP A 97 2.95 6.35 25.72
C ASP A 97 1.52 6.10 26.26
N GLN A 98 1.40 5.75 27.53
CA GLN A 98 0.13 5.37 28.17
C GLN A 98 -0.93 6.48 28.03
N GLY A 99 -0.55 7.73 28.31
CA GLY A 99 -1.45 8.87 28.16
C GLY A 99 -1.93 9.07 26.72
N THR A 100 -1.03 8.88 25.74
CA THR A 100 -1.35 9.00 24.32
C THR A 100 -2.39 7.97 23.90
N ILE A 101 -2.20 6.69 24.25
CA ILE A 101 -3.13 5.64 23.83
C ILE A 101 -4.48 5.75 24.53
N LEU A 102 -4.51 6.10 25.82
CA LEU A 102 -5.76 6.37 26.53
C LEU A 102 -6.55 7.49 25.86
N TYR A 103 -5.87 8.57 25.48
CA TYR A 103 -6.50 9.66 24.75
C TYR A 103 -7.03 9.21 23.39
N ILE A 104 -6.25 8.46 22.60
CA ILE A 104 -6.70 7.93 21.30
C ILE A 104 -7.94 7.04 21.48
N VAL A 105 -7.92 6.10 22.42
CA VAL A 105 -9.05 5.20 22.69
C VAL A 105 -10.29 6.00 23.11
N SER A 106 -10.13 7.03 23.95
CA SER A 106 -11.23 7.91 24.35
C SER A 106 -11.93 8.56 23.16
N LYS A 107 -11.18 8.89 22.09
CA LYS A 107 -11.72 9.47 20.85
C LYS A 107 -12.38 8.44 19.95
N ILE A 108 -11.83 7.24 19.87
CA ILE A 108 -12.40 6.15 19.05
C ILE A 108 -13.74 5.69 19.64
N LEU A 109 -13.83 5.62 20.97
CA LEU A 109 -14.97 5.04 21.68
C LEU A 109 -15.93 6.06 22.31
N ASP A 110 -15.62 7.36 22.21
CA ASP A 110 -16.36 8.46 22.83
C ASP A 110 -16.64 8.20 24.33
N MET A 111 -15.59 7.85 25.07
CA MET A 111 -15.65 7.52 26.49
C MET A 111 -14.57 8.24 27.29
N ASP A 112 -14.80 8.45 28.59
CA ASP A 112 -13.82 9.07 29.47
C ASP A 112 -12.62 8.14 29.66
N THR A 113 -11.41 8.72 29.64
CA THR A 113 -10.15 8.00 29.88
C THR A 113 -10.12 7.17 31.17
N LYS A 114 -10.87 7.58 32.20
CA LYS A 114 -10.94 6.86 33.49
C LYS A 114 -11.72 5.54 33.41
N ASP A 115 -12.58 5.40 32.39
CA ASP A 115 -13.45 4.24 32.20
C ASP A 115 -12.82 3.22 31.22
N ILE A 116 -11.60 3.50 30.73
CA ILE A 116 -10.87 2.66 29.78
C ILE A 116 -10.05 1.62 30.54
N GLY A 117 -10.47 0.35 30.41
CA GLY A 117 -9.73 -0.80 30.92
C GLY A 117 -8.49 -1.16 30.08
N GLU A 118 -7.59 -1.93 30.70
CA GLU A 118 -6.36 -2.41 30.05
C GLU A 118 -6.65 -3.32 28.84
N ASP A 119 -7.70 -4.15 28.93
CA ASP A 119 -8.17 -5.00 27.85
C ASP A 119 -8.58 -4.19 26.61
N ILE A 120 -9.29 -3.08 26.82
CA ILE A 120 -9.69 -2.15 25.75
C ILE A 120 -8.46 -1.51 25.10
N VAL A 121 -7.46 -1.12 25.90
CA VAL A 121 -6.20 -0.56 25.40
C VAL A 121 -5.47 -1.59 24.54
N ILE A 122 -5.32 -2.82 25.04
CA ILE A 122 -4.64 -3.91 24.34
C ILE A 122 -5.31 -4.20 23.00
N ASP A 123 -6.63 -4.38 23.00
CA ASP A 123 -7.40 -4.64 21.78
C ASP A 123 -7.24 -3.48 20.78
N THR A 124 -7.37 -2.23 21.24
CA THR A 124 -7.28 -1.06 20.37
C THR A 124 -5.88 -0.90 19.77
N VAL A 125 -4.81 -1.15 20.56
CA VAL A 125 -3.43 -1.11 20.05
C VAL A 125 -3.20 -2.19 19.00
N GLY A 126 -3.72 -3.41 19.24
CA GLY A 126 -3.67 -4.50 18.27
C GLY A 126 -4.35 -4.14 16.95
N GLU A 127 -5.55 -3.57 17.02
CA GLU A 127 -6.33 -3.15 15.85
C GLU A 127 -5.69 -1.99 15.10
N LEU A 128 -5.19 -0.95 15.80
CA LEU A 128 -4.47 0.16 15.18
C LEU A 128 -3.20 -0.32 14.48
N ALA A 129 -2.40 -1.18 15.12
CA ALA A 129 -1.20 -1.74 14.50
C ALA A 129 -1.54 -2.56 13.25
N ASN A 130 -2.60 -3.37 13.31
CA ASN A 130 -3.08 -4.15 12.19
C ASN A 130 -3.58 -3.27 11.03
N MET A 131 -4.38 -2.22 11.31
CA MET A 131 -4.87 -1.29 10.29
C MET A 131 -3.75 -0.50 9.61
N ILE A 132 -2.84 0.07 10.40
CA ILE A 132 -1.69 0.84 9.89
C ILE A 132 -0.86 -0.07 8.97
N THR A 133 -0.56 -1.29 9.43
CA THR A 133 0.24 -2.24 8.67
C THR A 133 -0.50 -2.71 7.42
N GLY A 134 -1.80 -3.00 7.50
CA GLY A 134 -2.61 -3.45 6.37
C GLY A 134 -2.73 -2.38 5.29
N ARG A 135 -2.91 -1.11 5.69
CA ARG A 135 -2.90 0.04 4.78
C ARG A 135 -1.55 0.19 4.09
N ALA A 136 -0.45 0.08 4.84
CA ALA A 136 0.90 0.14 4.29
C ALA A 136 1.16 -1.00 3.28
N VAL A 137 0.83 -2.23 3.64
CA VAL A 137 1.00 -3.41 2.77
C VAL A 137 0.20 -3.29 1.49
N ARG A 138 -1.04 -2.76 1.53
CA ARG A 138 -1.83 -2.53 0.32
C ARG A 138 -1.15 -1.55 -0.64
N ILE A 139 -0.60 -0.45 -0.12
CA ILE A 139 0.17 0.52 -0.93
C ILE A 139 1.45 -0.12 -1.50
N LEU A 140 2.07 -1.05 -0.76
CA LEU A 140 3.24 -1.79 -1.24
C LEU A 140 2.86 -2.84 -2.30
N ALA A 141 1.66 -3.41 -2.26
CA ALA A 141 1.18 -4.34 -3.29
C ALA A 141 1.07 -3.67 -4.66
N GLU A 142 0.64 -2.41 -4.72
CA GLU A 142 0.66 -1.59 -5.94
C GLU A 142 2.08 -1.39 -6.51
N LYS A 143 3.11 -1.59 -5.68
CA LYS A 143 4.53 -1.50 -6.02
C LYS A 143 5.17 -2.87 -6.25
N GLY A 144 4.36 -3.94 -6.34
CA GLY A 144 4.81 -5.29 -6.63
C GLY A 144 5.25 -6.11 -5.41
N PHE A 145 5.01 -5.65 -4.19
CA PHE A 145 5.27 -6.45 -2.99
C PHE A 145 4.04 -7.30 -2.63
N ASP A 146 4.17 -8.62 -2.74
CA ASP A 146 3.20 -9.56 -2.18
C ASP A 146 3.57 -9.84 -0.71
N LEU A 147 2.82 -9.26 0.23
CA LEU A 147 3.04 -9.38 1.67
C LEU A 147 1.77 -9.78 2.40
N VAL A 148 1.91 -10.66 3.38
CA VAL A 148 0.86 -11.12 4.28
C VAL A 148 1.20 -10.74 5.72
N LEU A 149 0.20 -10.27 6.46
CA LEU A 149 0.31 -9.89 7.87
C LEU A 149 0.16 -11.12 8.78
N THR A 150 0.90 -11.12 9.89
CA THR A 150 0.60 -12.02 11.01
C THR A 150 -0.49 -11.43 11.91
N VAL A 151 -1.02 -12.25 12.80
CA VAL A 151 -1.86 -11.78 13.91
C VAL A 151 -1.09 -10.77 14.77
N PRO A 152 -1.72 -9.67 15.22
CA PRO A 152 -1.12 -8.73 16.16
C PRO A 152 -0.68 -9.40 17.45
N LYS A 153 0.49 -9.01 17.93
CA LYS A 153 0.93 -9.24 19.31
C LYS A 153 1.04 -7.91 20.02
N VAL A 154 0.45 -7.81 21.21
CA VAL A 154 0.56 -6.61 22.04
C VAL A 154 1.47 -6.90 23.23
N VAL A 155 2.36 -5.97 23.52
CA VAL A 155 3.25 -5.98 24.69
C VAL A 155 3.02 -4.69 25.45
N HIS A 156 2.83 -4.78 26.77
CA HIS A 156 2.57 -3.64 27.64
C HIS A 156 3.42 -3.74 28.90
N GLY A 157 3.70 -2.59 29.50
CA GLY A 157 4.52 -2.45 30.70
C GLY A 157 5.72 -1.53 30.49
N PRO A 158 6.23 -0.92 31.57
CA PRO A 158 7.35 0.00 31.50
C PRO A 158 8.61 -0.69 30.97
N ASP A 159 9.42 0.05 30.21
CA ASP A 159 10.72 -0.38 29.69
C ASP A 159 10.70 -1.71 28.89
N HIS A 160 9.55 -2.06 28.30
CA HIS A 160 9.45 -3.27 27.49
C HIS A 160 10.34 -3.19 26.25
N LYS A 161 10.73 -4.37 25.76
CA LYS A 161 11.56 -4.49 24.56
C LYS A 161 10.72 -4.71 23.32
N VAL A 162 11.12 -4.07 22.23
CA VAL A 162 10.61 -4.28 20.88
C VAL A 162 11.74 -4.87 20.03
N VAL A 163 11.66 -6.17 19.80
CA VAL A 163 12.65 -6.93 19.02
C VAL A 163 12.12 -7.14 17.60
N HIS A 164 12.78 -6.51 16.63
CA HIS A 164 12.49 -6.72 15.21
C HIS A 164 13.26 -7.95 14.73
N GLN A 165 12.56 -8.94 14.18
CA GLN A 165 13.19 -10.22 13.78
C GLN A 165 13.81 -10.18 12.37
N ALA A 166 13.56 -9.13 11.61
CA ALA A 166 14.17 -8.95 10.30
C ALA A 166 15.61 -8.44 10.43
N SER A 167 16.52 -8.96 9.60
CA SER A 167 17.92 -8.51 9.51
C SER A 167 18.08 -7.13 8.85
N GLY A 168 16.98 -6.52 8.40
CA GLY A 168 16.97 -5.18 7.81
C GLY A 168 17.17 -4.06 8.84
N PRO A 169 17.51 -2.85 8.40
CA PRO A 169 17.58 -1.69 9.29
C PRO A 169 16.21 -1.39 9.90
N ILE A 170 16.19 -1.05 11.18
CA ILE A 170 14.99 -0.59 11.88
C ILE A 170 14.87 0.92 11.67
N ILE A 171 13.81 1.35 10.99
CA ILE A 171 13.47 2.76 10.84
C ILE A 171 12.39 3.11 11.85
N ALA A 172 12.65 4.15 12.64
CA ALA A 172 11.71 4.70 13.61
C ALA A 172 11.19 6.06 13.13
N ILE A 173 9.87 6.20 13.13
CA ILE A 173 9.15 7.41 12.78
C ILE A 173 8.37 7.85 14.03
N PRO A 174 8.85 8.86 14.76
CA PRO A 174 8.11 9.40 15.90
C PRO A 174 7.05 10.40 15.42
N TYR A 175 5.93 10.42 16.13
CA TYR A 175 4.80 11.30 15.92
C TYR A 175 4.50 12.04 17.22
N SER A 176 4.19 13.32 17.12
CA SER A 176 3.91 14.17 18.29
C SER A 176 2.69 15.06 18.05
N SER A 177 1.90 15.23 19.09
CA SER A 177 0.82 16.22 19.18
C SER A 177 0.80 16.81 20.60
N GLU A 178 -0.12 17.74 20.85
CA GLU A 178 -0.37 18.24 22.20
C GLU A 178 -0.91 17.17 23.15
N GLN A 179 -1.43 16.06 22.61
CA GLN A 179 -2.06 14.97 23.35
C GLN A 179 -1.13 13.78 23.59
N GLY A 180 0.13 13.89 23.18
CA GLY A 180 1.17 12.92 23.47
C GLY A 180 1.95 12.48 22.24
N ASN A 181 2.76 11.44 22.43
CA ASN A 181 3.65 10.91 21.41
C ASN A 181 3.42 9.42 21.19
N PHE A 182 3.75 8.98 19.98
CA PHE A 182 3.86 7.57 19.64
C PHE A 182 4.90 7.38 18.54
N THR A 183 5.41 6.16 18.37
CA THR A 183 6.42 5.83 17.37
C THR A 183 5.98 4.64 16.54
N VAL A 184 6.11 4.74 15.22
CA VAL A 184 6.01 3.60 14.31
C VAL A 184 7.41 3.17 13.92
N GLU A 185 7.72 1.91 14.14
CA GLU A 185 8.96 1.29 13.74
C GLU A 185 8.67 0.24 12.68
N PHE A 186 9.51 0.17 11.65
CA PHE A 186 9.47 -0.93 10.72
C PHE A 186 10.88 -1.38 10.36
N SER A 187 11.03 -2.69 10.22
CA SER A 187 12.20 -3.33 9.61
C SER A 187 11.70 -4.30 8.55
N PHE A 188 12.28 -4.24 7.37
CA PHE A 188 11.91 -5.11 6.26
C PHE A 188 13.16 -5.51 5.49
N ASN A 189 13.29 -6.81 5.24
CA ASN A 189 14.31 -7.38 4.40
C ASN A 189 13.63 -8.09 3.22
N PRO A 190 13.67 -7.52 1.99
CA PRO A 190 13.08 -8.14 0.81
C PRO A 190 13.85 -9.41 0.42
N ASP A 191 13.13 -10.46 0.03
CA ASP A 191 13.76 -11.71 -0.46
C ASP A 191 14.31 -11.52 -1.89
N MET A 192 13.71 -10.63 -2.67
CA MET A 192 14.22 -10.08 -3.93
C MET A 192 13.78 -8.61 -4.07
N LYS A 193 14.59 -7.75 -4.70
CA LYS A 193 14.14 -6.39 -5.05
C LYS A 193 13.04 -6.51 -6.11
N PRO A 194 11.85 -5.90 -5.94
CA PRO A 194 10.89 -5.82 -7.03
C PRO A 194 11.55 -5.10 -8.20
N GLU A 195 11.51 -5.73 -9.38
CA GLU A 195 11.91 -5.07 -10.61
C GLU A 195 10.86 -3.98 -10.88
N LEU A 196 11.25 -2.71 -10.71
CA LEU A 196 10.39 -1.59 -11.06
C LEU A 196 9.93 -1.77 -12.51
N PRO A 197 8.64 -1.59 -12.85
CA PRO A 197 8.21 -1.63 -14.23
C PRO A 197 9.06 -0.64 -15.03
N GLN A 198 9.88 -1.17 -15.93
CA GLN A 198 10.72 -0.34 -16.78
C GLN A 198 9.79 0.46 -17.70
N PRO A 199 9.99 1.78 -17.86
CA PRO A 199 9.20 2.53 -18.82
C PRO A 199 9.40 1.90 -20.19
N ASP A 200 8.30 1.49 -20.84
CA ASP A 200 8.30 0.85 -22.16
C ASP A 200 9.21 1.62 -23.13
N THR A 201 10.43 1.12 -23.33
CA THR A 201 11.24 1.50 -24.49
C THR A 201 10.57 0.93 -25.72
N LYS A 202 9.64 1.68 -26.29
CA LYS A 202 9.26 1.48 -27.69
C LYS A 202 10.53 1.61 -28.52
N GLN A 203 11.06 0.49 -28.98
CA GLN A 203 12.03 0.44 -30.06
C GLN A 203 11.43 1.13 -31.28
N THR A 204 11.82 2.37 -31.52
CA THR A 204 11.74 2.97 -32.85
C THR A 204 12.77 2.29 -33.71
N ASN A 205 12.41 1.15 -34.30
CA ASN A 205 13.15 0.60 -35.44
C ASN A 205 12.92 1.50 -36.65
N ILE A 206 13.72 2.55 -36.77
CA ILE A 206 13.98 3.18 -38.07
C ILE A 206 15.04 2.31 -38.74
N LYS A 207 14.62 1.54 -39.74
CA LYS A 207 15.51 0.76 -40.61
C LYS A 207 16.29 1.75 -41.50
N PRO A 208 17.62 1.66 -41.62
CA PRO A 208 18.35 2.51 -42.55
C PRO A 208 18.06 2.10 -44.00
N GLU A 209 17.56 3.05 -44.80
CA GLU A 209 17.52 2.94 -46.26
C GLU A 209 18.95 3.00 -46.80
N THR A 210 19.36 1.97 -47.53
CA THR A 210 20.57 1.99 -48.35
C THR A 210 20.18 2.30 -49.79
N ASP A 211 20.54 3.50 -50.24
CA ASP A 211 20.53 3.90 -51.65
C ASP A 211 21.54 3.09 -52.46
N THR A 212 21.12 2.53 -53.58
CA THR A 212 21.96 2.41 -54.79
C THR A 212 21.06 2.30 -56.02
N PRO A 213 21.22 3.17 -57.04
CA PRO A 213 20.41 3.13 -58.25
C PRO A 213 21.05 2.22 -59.31
N ASN A 214 20.24 1.43 -60.01
CA ASN A 214 20.63 0.96 -61.34
C ASN A 214 19.45 0.83 -62.31
N HIS A 215 19.76 1.04 -63.57
CA HIS A 215 18.94 1.65 -64.61
C HIS A 215 18.46 0.63 -65.68
N LEU A 216 17.23 0.86 -66.17
CA LEU A 216 16.55 0.45 -67.42
C LEU A 216 16.71 -0.95 -68.04
N SER A 217 15.55 -1.56 -68.35
CA SER A 217 15.21 -1.97 -69.73
C SER A 217 13.69 -2.13 -69.91
N GLU A 218 13.17 -1.52 -70.97
CA GLU A 218 11.76 -1.45 -71.40
C GLU A 218 11.26 -2.76 -72.06
N THR A 219 9.93 -3.01 -72.08
CA THR A 219 9.08 -3.06 -73.30
C THR A 219 7.65 -3.60 -73.03
N SER A 220 6.64 -2.79 -73.42
CA SER A 220 5.31 -3.07 -74.03
C SER A 220 4.63 -4.45 -73.83
N THR A 221 3.32 -4.62 -73.55
CA THR A 221 2.11 -4.11 -74.26
C THR A 221 0.82 -4.56 -73.52
N THR A 222 -0.23 -3.72 -73.44
CA THR A 222 -1.66 -4.03 -73.12
C THR A 222 -2.50 -4.12 -74.42
N PRO A 223 -3.85 -4.37 -74.48
CA PRO A 223 -4.91 -4.44 -73.45
C PRO A 223 -6.06 -5.50 -73.66
N SER A 224 -6.95 -5.67 -72.65
CA SER A 224 -8.44 -5.87 -72.81
C SER A 224 -9.10 -6.06 -71.44
N ILE A 225 -9.86 -5.10 -70.89
CA ILE A 225 -11.33 -4.90 -70.97
C ILE A 225 -12.19 -6.11 -70.49
N ASN A 226 -12.72 -6.04 -69.25
CA ASN A 226 -14.17 -5.98 -68.99
C ASN A 226 -14.52 -5.85 -67.48
N LYS A 227 -15.51 -5.00 -67.20
CA LYS A 227 -16.40 -4.89 -66.02
C LYS A 227 -17.82 -4.76 -66.62
N PRO A 228 -18.95 -4.74 -65.88
CA PRO A 228 -19.28 -5.21 -64.53
C PRO A 228 -20.58 -6.06 -64.51
N SER A 229 -20.99 -6.59 -63.35
CA SER A 229 -22.43 -6.80 -63.07
C SER A 229 -22.74 -6.75 -61.57
N GLU A 230 -23.60 -5.81 -61.23
CA GLU A 230 -24.37 -5.69 -59.98
C GLU A 230 -25.50 -6.73 -59.91
N SER A 231 -25.92 -7.11 -58.70
CA SER A 231 -27.32 -7.12 -58.21
C SER A 231 -27.37 -7.90 -56.88
N LYS A 232 -27.60 -7.23 -55.75
CA LYS A 232 -28.88 -6.95 -55.09
C LYS A 232 -29.53 -8.14 -54.36
N ASP A 233 -29.88 -7.84 -53.11
CA ASP A 233 -31.03 -8.34 -52.33
C ASP A 233 -30.99 -9.79 -51.84
N SER A 234 -31.51 -10.17 -50.68
CA SER A 234 -32.41 -9.57 -49.69
C SER A 234 -32.41 -10.50 -48.46
N GLY A 235 -33.02 -10.10 -47.34
CA GLY A 235 -33.66 -11.09 -46.45
C GLY A 235 -33.11 -11.25 -45.04
N ASN A 236 -33.43 -10.26 -44.20
CA ASN A 236 -33.89 -10.37 -42.81
C ASN A 236 -34.16 -11.79 -42.24
N LYS A 237 -33.63 -12.11 -41.04
CA LYS A 237 -34.29 -12.95 -40.02
C LYS A 237 -33.59 -12.91 -38.65
N VAL A 238 -34.29 -12.35 -37.66
CA VAL A 238 -34.13 -12.58 -36.21
C VAL A 238 -35.21 -13.59 -35.78
N PRO A 239 -34.92 -14.53 -34.86
CA PRO A 239 -35.62 -14.58 -33.55
C PRO A 239 -34.65 -14.92 -32.38
N ALA A 240 -34.70 -14.25 -31.22
CA ALA A 240 -35.58 -14.44 -30.06
C ALA A 240 -35.08 -15.46 -28.99
N ASN A 241 -34.36 -14.93 -27.99
CA ASN A 241 -34.67 -14.85 -26.55
C ASN A 241 -35.05 -16.08 -25.66
N TRP A 242 -34.64 -15.97 -24.38
CA TRP A 242 -35.15 -16.51 -23.09
C TRP A 242 -34.39 -17.62 -22.34
N GLY A 243 -34.11 -17.34 -21.05
CA GLY A 243 -33.81 -18.32 -20.00
C GLY A 243 -33.24 -17.75 -18.70
N ILE A 244 -34.10 -17.17 -17.84
CA ILE A 244 -33.84 -16.84 -16.42
C ILE A 244 -33.97 -18.12 -15.57
N SER A 245 -33.19 -18.25 -14.48
CA SER A 245 -33.65 -18.95 -13.27
C SER A 245 -32.96 -18.40 -12.01
N GLU A 246 -33.81 -18.00 -11.07
CA GLU A 246 -33.54 -17.47 -9.73
C GLU A 246 -33.16 -18.55 -8.69
N LEU A 247 -32.53 -18.07 -7.61
CA LEU A 247 -32.70 -18.41 -6.18
C LEU A 247 -32.71 -19.88 -5.70
N THR A 248 -31.77 -20.17 -4.79
CA THR A 248 -32.05 -20.69 -3.43
C THR A 248 -30.92 -20.31 -2.49
#